data_AF-A0A2E0C5J9-F1
#
_entry.id   AF-A0A2E0C5J9-F1
#
_cell.length_a   1.000
_cell.length_b   1.000
_cell.length_c   1.000
_cell.angle_alpha   90.00
_cell.angle_beta   90.00
_cell.angle_gamma   90.00
#
_symmetry.space_group_name_H-M   'P 1'
#
loop_
_entity.id
_entity.type
_entity.pdbx_description
1 polymer ?
#
loop_
_entity_poly.entity_id
_entity_poly.type
_entity_poly.pdbx_seq_one_letter_code
_entity_poly.pdbx_strand_id
1 'polypeptide(L)'
;MRTSFTLLIFILFIGCKNISTKKNVDFNELIEKSEEYDHIIGTLTRQDIEEFPYSIWFEKSYQNYLIDNETTSLISQLINDYEITIFMGTWCEESQKDLPAFFKIIDQTNFDNKKIELIAMNEEKTTPNRYEKGLEIYNIPTFIFKKNGIEINRIVEFPVETLEKDIYKIVSGQDYKNIYADF
;
A
#
# COMPACT_ATOMS: atom_id res chain seq x y z
N MET A 1 68.60 -40.27 -25.74
CA MET A 1 68.17 -40.57 -24.36
C MET A 1 67.62 -39.30 -23.73
N ARG A 2 66.47 -39.42 -23.06
CA ARG A 2 65.84 -38.46 -22.11
C ARG A 2 65.08 -37.29 -22.76
N THR A 3 63.85 -37.51 -23.22
CA THR A 3 62.55 -37.36 -22.51
C THR A 3 62.17 -35.91 -22.13
N SER A 4 61.23 -35.39 -22.93
CA SER A 4 60.10 -34.46 -22.65
C SER A 4 59.90 -33.90 -21.23
N PHE A 5 59.49 -32.63 -21.14
CA PHE A 5 58.34 -32.23 -20.30
C PHE A 5 57.77 -30.87 -20.76
N THR A 6 56.68 -30.90 -21.52
CA THR A 6 55.82 -29.76 -21.84
C THR A 6 54.87 -29.52 -20.66
N LEU A 7 54.93 -28.36 -20.02
CA LEU A 7 53.99 -27.99 -18.94
C LEU A 7 52.81 -27.23 -19.54
N LEU A 8 51.70 -27.94 -19.76
CA LEU A 8 50.42 -27.40 -20.21
C LEU A 8 49.66 -26.84 -19.00
N ILE A 9 49.54 -25.52 -18.88
CA ILE A 9 48.74 -24.86 -17.84
C ILE A 9 47.26 -24.98 -18.22
N PHE A 10 46.54 -25.87 -17.53
CA PHE A 10 45.08 -25.98 -17.59
C PHE A 10 44.45 -24.87 -16.73
N ILE A 11 43.86 -23.87 -17.37
CA ILE A 11 43.03 -22.85 -16.70
C ILE A 11 41.68 -23.49 -16.40
N LEU A 12 41.45 -23.85 -15.13
CA LEU A 12 40.16 -24.27 -14.60
C LEU A 12 39.23 -23.05 -14.53
N PHE A 13 38.30 -22.95 -15.49
CA PHE A 13 37.14 -22.08 -15.38
C PHE A 13 36.24 -22.59 -14.25
N ILE A 14 36.32 -21.94 -13.09
CA ILE A 14 35.37 -22.11 -11.99
C ILE A 14 34.07 -21.41 -12.42
N GLY A 15 33.17 -22.18 -13.03
CA GLY A 15 31.79 -21.75 -13.24
C GLY A 15 31.12 -21.54 -11.88
N CYS A 16 30.86 -20.29 -11.52
CA CYS A 16 29.99 -19.96 -10.40
C CYS A 16 28.58 -20.48 -10.71
N LYS A 17 28.15 -21.54 -10.01
CA LYS A 17 26.74 -21.92 -9.98
C LYS A 17 26.00 -20.84 -9.19
N ASN A 18 25.17 -20.07 -9.88
CA ASN A 18 24.13 -19.25 -9.25
C ASN A 18 23.18 -20.19 -8.51
N ILE A 19 23.44 -20.38 -7.22
CA ILE A 19 22.50 -20.96 -6.28
C ILE A 19 21.47 -19.88 -5.99
N SER A 20 20.37 -19.92 -6.75
CA SER A 20 19.10 -19.35 -6.29
C SER A 20 18.58 -20.27 -5.19
N THR A 21 18.97 -19.99 -3.95
CA THR A 21 18.26 -20.55 -2.79
C THR A 21 16.88 -19.89 -2.75
N LYS A 22 15.85 -20.57 -3.25
CA LYS A 22 14.49 -20.35 -2.76
C LYS A 22 14.49 -20.66 -1.27
N LYS A 23 14.51 -19.63 -0.42
CA LYS A 23 14.14 -19.80 1.00
C LYS A 23 12.69 -20.30 1.00
N ASN A 24 12.47 -21.51 1.52
CA ASN A 24 11.14 -21.90 1.98
C ASN A 24 10.87 -21.01 3.20
N VAL A 25 10.08 -19.97 2.98
CA VAL A 25 9.58 -19.12 4.04
C VAL A 25 8.44 -19.88 4.69
N ASP A 26 8.59 -20.24 5.97
CA ASP A 26 7.50 -20.84 6.74
C ASP A 26 6.47 -19.74 7.04
N PHE A 27 5.31 -19.83 6.41
CA PHE A 27 4.22 -18.87 6.60
C PHE A 27 3.70 -18.85 8.04
N ASN A 28 3.77 -19.95 8.77
CA ASN A 28 3.31 -20.00 10.16
C ASN A 28 4.27 -19.25 11.08
N GLU A 29 5.59 -19.37 10.85
CA GLU A 29 6.62 -18.61 11.57
C GLU A 29 6.50 -17.11 11.28
N LEU A 30 6.14 -16.73 10.04
CA LEU A 30 5.89 -15.33 9.70
C LEU A 30 4.62 -14.76 10.35
N ILE A 31 3.56 -15.55 10.49
CA ILE A 31 2.32 -15.15 11.16
C ILE A 31 2.57 -14.97 12.66
N GLU A 32 3.26 -15.91 13.33
CA GLU A 32 3.63 -15.74 14.74
C GLU A 32 4.49 -14.50 14.96
N LYS A 33 5.46 -14.26 14.08
CA LYS A 33 6.28 -13.04 14.12
C LYS A 33 5.48 -11.77 13.78
N SER A 34 4.35 -11.91 13.09
CA SER A 34 3.49 -10.79 12.73
C SER A 34 2.63 -10.26 13.88
N GLU A 35 2.34 -11.11 14.87
CA GLU A 35 1.59 -10.74 16.07
C GLU A 35 2.48 -10.08 17.13
N GLU A 36 3.81 -10.11 16.97
CA GLU A 36 4.78 -9.62 17.96
C GLU A 36 5.47 -8.30 17.58
N TYR A 37 5.27 -7.76 16.36
CA TYR A 37 5.93 -6.52 15.96
C TYR A 37 5.15 -5.27 16.36
N ASP A 38 5.88 -4.23 16.78
CA ASP A 38 5.32 -2.93 17.09
C ASP A 38 4.65 -2.31 15.86
N HIS A 39 3.38 -1.96 15.99
CA HIS A 39 2.64 -1.22 14.98
C HIS A 39 3.26 0.16 14.76
N ILE A 40 3.52 0.51 13.49
CA ILE A 40 3.90 1.88 13.13
C ILE A 40 2.78 2.85 13.50
N ILE A 41 3.13 3.95 14.14
CA ILE A 41 2.24 5.07 14.44
C ILE A 41 2.91 6.37 13.96
N GLY A 42 2.14 7.23 13.29
CA GLY A 42 2.62 8.48 12.70
C GLY A 42 2.66 8.44 11.18
N THR A 43 3.39 9.37 10.57
CA THR A 43 3.54 9.43 9.12
C THR A 43 4.42 8.30 8.62
N LEU A 44 4.02 7.68 7.52
CA LEU A 44 4.79 6.65 6.83
C LEU A 44 4.82 6.89 5.33
N THR A 45 5.84 6.34 4.69
CA THR A 45 5.93 6.21 3.25
C THR A 45 5.26 4.91 2.81
N ARG A 46 4.95 4.81 1.52
CA ARG A 46 4.52 3.54 0.92
C ARG A 46 5.59 2.45 1.08
N GLN A 47 6.87 2.80 1.01
CA GLN A 47 7.95 1.83 1.15
C GLN A 47 7.91 1.15 2.53
N ASP A 48 7.58 1.89 3.60
CA ASP A 48 7.52 1.34 4.96
C ASP A 48 6.51 0.18 5.10
N ILE A 49 5.41 0.20 4.34
CA ILE A 49 4.39 -0.87 4.34
C ILE A 49 4.64 -1.97 3.29
N GLU A 50 5.54 -1.71 2.35
CA GLU A 50 6.02 -2.71 1.38
C GLU A 50 7.22 -3.51 1.90
N GLU A 51 7.74 -3.16 3.08
CA GLU A 51 8.81 -3.88 3.77
C GLU A 51 8.27 -4.87 4.82
N PHE A 52 9.08 -5.86 5.16
CA PHE A 52 8.74 -6.82 6.21
C PHE A 52 8.61 -6.08 7.56
N PRO A 53 7.59 -6.37 8.39
CA PRO A 53 6.61 -7.47 8.26
C PRO A 53 5.33 -7.13 7.49
N TYR A 54 5.11 -5.85 7.16
CA TYR A 54 3.87 -5.36 6.53
C TYR A 54 3.66 -5.88 5.11
N SER A 55 4.75 -6.17 4.41
CA SER A 55 4.73 -6.74 3.07
C SER A 55 3.89 -8.03 2.95
N ILE A 56 3.76 -8.80 4.05
CA ILE A 56 2.98 -10.05 4.08
C ILE A 56 1.53 -9.80 3.66
N TRP A 57 0.86 -8.82 4.27
CA TRP A 57 -0.52 -8.48 3.95
C TRP A 57 -0.58 -7.54 2.74
N PHE A 58 0.39 -6.64 2.59
CA PHE A 58 0.40 -5.67 1.50
C PHE A 58 0.45 -6.38 0.13
N GLU A 59 1.45 -7.24 -0.08
CA GLU A 59 1.62 -7.96 -1.35
C GLU A 59 0.41 -8.84 -1.66
N LYS A 60 -0.11 -9.55 -0.64
CA LYS A 60 -1.28 -10.41 -0.80
C LYS A 60 -2.51 -9.62 -1.24
N SER A 61 -2.87 -8.56 -0.54
CA SER A 61 -4.04 -7.74 -0.86
C SER A 61 -3.86 -7.02 -2.19
N TYR A 62 -2.67 -6.46 -2.45
CA TYR A 62 -2.34 -5.83 -3.72
C TYR A 62 -2.52 -6.81 -4.89
N GLN A 63 -1.90 -7.99 -4.84
CA GLN A 63 -1.97 -8.94 -5.95
C GLN A 63 -3.39 -9.47 -6.18
N ASN A 64 -4.14 -9.74 -5.12
CA ASN A 64 -5.49 -10.31 -5.21
C ASN A 64 -6.57 -9.31 -5.67
N TYR A 65 -6.33 -8.01 -5.55
CA TYR A 65 -7.31 -7.01 -5.99
C TYR A 65 -7.48 -7.00 -7.51
N LEU A 66 -8.72 -7.13 -7.99
CA LEU A 66 -9.04 -7.12 -9.41
C LEU A 66 -9.47 -5.72 -9.84
N ILE A 67 -8.71 -5.12 -10.75
CA ILE A 67 -8.94 -3.74 -11.19
C ILE A 67 -10.10 -3.66 -12.19
N ASP A 68 -11.01 -2.72 -11.94
CA ASP A 68 -11.94 -2.22 -12.94
C ASP A 68 -11.22 -1.23 -13.87
N ASN A 69 -10.71 -1.74 -15.00
CA ASN A 69 -9.94 -0.95 -15.95
C ASN A 69 -10.73 0.22 -16.55
N GLU A 70 -12.06 0.09 -16.70
CA GLU A 70 -12.89 1.14 -17.29
C GLU A 70 -12.99 2.33 -16.33
N THR A 71 -13.40 2.07 -15.08
CA THR A 71 -13.51 3.11 -14.07
C THR A 71 -12.14 3.71 -13.73
N THR A 72 -11.09 2.88 -13.66
CA THR A 72 -9.72 3.35 -13.39
C THR A 72 -9.20 4.31 -14.47
N SER A 73 -9.53 4.07 -15.74
CA SER A 73 -9.19 4.98 -16.84
C SER A 73 -9.87 6.35 -16.69
N LEU A 74 -11.09 6.39 -16.18
CA LEU A 74 -11.80 7.64 -15.89
C LEU A 74 -11.19 8.37 -14.68
N ILE A 75 -10.82 7.64 -13.62
CA ILE A 75 -10.11 8.20 -12.45
C ILE A 75 -8.80 8.85 -12.88
N SER A 76 -8.01 8.18 -13.73
CA SER A 76 -6.69 8.65 -14.20
C SER A 76 -6.74 10.04 -14.84
N GLN A 77 -7.86 10.42 -15.45
CA GLN A 77 -8.05 11.72 -16.10
C GLN A 77 -8.34 12.86 -15.11
N LEU A 78 -8.79 12.54 -13.89
CA LEU A 78 -9.37 13.51 -12.94
C LEU A 78 -8.61 13.59 -11.60
N ILE A 79 -7.98 12.50 -11.18
CA ILE A 79 -7.37 12.36 -9.85
C ILE A 79 -6.21 13.34 -9.62
N ASN A 80 -5.52 13.78 -10.67
CA ASN A 80 -4.32 14.63 -10.57
C ASN A 80 -4.54 16.01 -9.95
N ASP A 81 -5.78 16.50 -9.92
CA ASP A 81 -6.14 17.76 -9.26
C ASP A 81 -6.26 17.63 -7.73
N TYR A 82 -6.17 16.40 -7.21
CA TYR A 82 -6.39 16.09 -5.81
C TYR A 82 -5.10 15.86 -5.03
N GLU A 83 -5.18 16.11 -3.73
CA GLU A 83 -4.28 15.62 -2.69
C GLU A 83 -5.06 14.59 -1.85
N ILE A 84 -4.38 13.57 -1.35
CA ILE A 84 -5.04 12.48 -0.63
C ILE A 84 -4.34 12.29 0.71
N THR A 85 -5.08 12.43 1.82
CA THR A 85 -4.61 12.06 3.15
C THR A 85 -5.30 10.77 3.57
N ILE A 86 -4.54 9.78 4.01
CA ILE A 86 -5.04 8.47 4.40
C ILE A 86 -4.71 8.21 5.85
N PHE A 87 -5.74 7.99 6.66
CA PHE A 87 -5.61 7.48 8.02
C PHE A 87 -5.84 5.97 8.00
N MET A 88 -4.93 5.21 8.61
CA MET A 88 -4.95 3.75 8.58
C MET A 88 -4.41 3.15 9.89
N GLY A 89 -4.54 1.84 10.07
CA GLY A 89 -3.92 1.11 11.19
C GLY A 89 -3.20 -0.12 10.66
N THR A 90 -1.92 -0.30 10.97
CA THR A 90 -1.16 -1.46 10.46
C THR A 90 -1.63 -2.78 11.09
N TRP A 91 -2.36 -2.68 12.20
CA TRP A 91 -3.08 -3.73 12.92
C TRP A 91 -4.52 -3.97 12.39
N CYS A 92 -5.06 -3.07 11.57
CA CYS A 92 -6.47 -3.10 11.17
C CYS A 92 -6.66 -3.88 9.87
N GLU A 93 -7.44 -4.96 9.91
CA GLU A 93 -7.70 -5.83 8.74
C GLU A 93 -8.25 -5.06 7.53
N GLU A 94 -9.18 -4.12 7.73
CA GLU A 94 -9.72 -3.30 6.64
C GLU A 94 -8.66 -2.38 6.04
N SER A 95 -7.76 -1.84 6.86
CA SER A 95 -6.62 -1.06 6.36
C SER A 95 -5.66 -1.93 5.55
N GLN A 96 -5.38 -3.15 6.02
CA GLN A 96 -4.53 -4.12 5.34
C GLN A 96 -5.14 -4.63 4.01
N LYS A 97 -6.46 -4.50 3.85
CA LYS A 97 -7.19 -4.88 2.63
C LYS A 97 -7.28 -3.72 1.64
N ASP A 98 -7.77 -2.56 2.09
CA ASP A 98 -8.17 -1.46 1.19
C ASP A 98 -7.02 -0.52 0.84
N LEU A 99 -5.98 -0.38 1.68
CA LEU A 99 -4.82 0.43 1.35
C LEU A 99 -4.02 -0.15 0.16
N PRO A 100 -3.71 -1.47 0.12
CA PRO A 100 -3.04 -2.05 -1.06
C PRO A 100 -3.92 -2.01 -2.31
N ALA A 101 -5.24 -2.19 -2.18
CA ALA A 101 -6.18 -2.04 -3.28
C ALA A 101 -6.16 -0.61 -3.85
N PHE A 102 -6.19 0.40 -2.98
CA PHE A 102 -6.06 1.81 -3.35
C PHE A 102 -4.75 2.05 -4.11
N PHE A 103 -3.61 1.61 -3.59
CA PHE A 103 -2.33 1.79 -4.28
C PHE A 103 -2.32 1.09 -5.65
N LYS A 104 -2.95 -0.08 -5.79
CA LYS A 104 -3.03 -0.75 -7.10
C LYS A 104 -3.82 0.04 -8.12
N ILE A 105 -4.93 0.68 -7.71
CA ILE A 105 -5.71 1.58 -8.57
C ILE A 105 -4.85 2.79 -8.96
N ILE A 106 -4.23 3.44 -7.97
CA ILE A 106 -3.39 4.63 -8.19
C ILE A 106 -2.21 4.33 -9.12
N ASP A 107 -1.60 3.14 -9.01
CA ASP A 107 -0.50 2.70 -9.87
C ASP A 107 -0.89 2.50 -11.34
N GLN A 108 -2.19 2.35 -11.63
CA GLN A 108 -2.70 2.35 -13.01
C GLN A 108 -2.96 3.76 -13.55
N THR A 109 -2.74 4.79 -12.74
CA THR A 109 -2.88 6.19 -13.11
C THR A 109 -1.51 6.88 -13.20
N ASN A 110 -1.49 8.11 -13.67
CA ASN A 110 -0.28 8.96 -13.64
C ASN A 110 -0.23 9.85 -12.37
N PHE A 111 -0.90 9.44 -11.29
CA PHE A 111 -0.97 10.23 -10.06
C PHE A 111 0.39 10.39 -9.40
N ASP A 112 0.70 11.61 -8.95
CA ASP A 112 1.92 11.87 -8.20
C ASP A 112 1.78 11.37 -6.77
N ASN A 113 2.41 10.23 -6.47
CA ASN A 113 2.42 9.63 -5.14
C ASN A 113 2.90 10.59 -4.03
N LYS A 114 3.61 11.67 -4.35
CA LYS A 114 3.97 12.71 -3.36
C LYS A 114 2.78 13.51 -2.84
N LYS A 115 1.63 13.45 -3.52
CA LYS A 115 0.35 14.02 -3.07
C LYS A 115 -0.42 13.09 -2.13
N ILE A 116 0.14 11.93 -1.78
CA ILE A 116 -0.39 11.02 -0.78
C ILE A 116 0.33 11.26 0.54
N GLU A 117 -0.44 11.61 1.57
CA GLU A 117 -0.01 11.61 2.95
C GLU A 117 -0.59 10.37 3.64
N LEU A 118 0.25 9.49 4.16
CA LEU A 118 -0.17 8.27 4.82
C LEU A 118 0.16 8.34 6.31
N ILE A 119 -0.85 8.14 7.15
CA ILE A 119 -0.79 8.32 8.59
C ILE A 119 -1.32 7.07 9.29
N ALA A 120 -0.45 6.36 10.00
CA ALA A 120 -0.83 5.22 10.82
C ALA A 120 -1.21 5.64 12.24
N MET A 121 -2.26 5.03 12.75
CA MET A 121 -2.84 5.32 14.06
C MET A 121 -2.69 4.14 15.01
N ASN A 122 -2.71 4.42 16.32
CA ASN A 122 -2.87 3.37 17.33
C ASN A 122 -4.31 2.81 17.34
N GLU A 123 -4.56 1.78 18.15
CA GLU A 123 -5.89 1.16 18.30
C GLU A 123 -6.99 2.11 18.76
N GLU A 124 -6.63 3.15 19.51
CA GLU A 124 -7.52 4.23 19.94
C GLU A 124 -7.82 5.24 18.82
N LYS A 125 -7.28 5.02 17.60
CA LYS A 125 -7.42 5.90 16.44
C LYS A 125 -6.93 7.31 16.74
N THR A 126 -5.74 7.40 17.36
CA THR A 126 -5.03 8.65 17.64
C THR A 126 -3.58 8.57 17.19
N THR A 127 -2.94 9.74 17.08
CA THR A 127 -1.51 9.85 16.79
C THR A 127 -0.82 10.75 17.83
N PRO A 128 0.48 10.54 18.13
CA PRO A 128 1.23 11.40 19.06
C PRO A 128 1.19 12.89 18.67
N ASN A 129 1.22 13.17 17.37
CA ASN A 129 1.18 14.52 16.82
C ASN A 129 -0.25 15.06 16.61
N ARG A 130 -1.28 14.26 16.93
CA ARG A 130 -2.70 14.61 16.83
C ARG A 130 -3.14 15.04 15.43
N TYR A 131 -2.63 14.38 14.39
CA TYR A 131 -2.99 14.66 12.99
C TYR A 131 -4.50 14.56 12.73
N GLU A 132 -5.20 13.71 13.46
CA GLU A 132 -6.64 13.48 13.38
C GLU A 132 -7.50 14.60 13.98
N LYS A 133 -6.88 15.55 14.70
CA LYS A 133 -7.60 16.56 15.48
C LYS A 133 -8.47 17.43 14.57
N GLY A 134 -9.77 17.43 14.84
CA GLY A 134 -10.75 18.23 14.10
C GLY A 134 -11.12 17.65 12.73
N LEU A 135 -10.66 16.45 12.41
CA LEU A 135 -10.99 15.74 11.17
C LEU A 135 -12.03 14.64 11.35
N GLU A 136 -12.46 14.34 12.59
CA GLU A 136 -13.51 13.34 12.88
C GLU A 136 -13.16 11.93 12.36
N ILE A 137 -11.92 11.49 12.59
CA ILE A 137 -11.45 10.15 12.18
C ILE A 137 -11.89 9.11 13.22
N TYR A 138 -13.14 8.65 13.10
CA TYR A 138 -13.69 7.63 13.99
C TYR A 138 -13.50 6.20 13.47
N ASN A 139 -13.33 6.02 12.17
CA ASN A 139 -13.15 4.72 11.51
C ASN A 139 -11.97 4.76 10.55
N ILE A 140 -11.32 3.62 10.36
CA ILE A 140 -10.14 3.47 9.50
C ILE A 140 -10.27 2.20 8.64
N PRO A 141 -9.73 2.17 7.41
CA PRO A 141 -9.02 3.26 6.77
C PRO A 141 -9.97 4.40 6.36
N THR A 142 -9.49 5.65 6.41
CA THR A 142 -10.21 6.81 5.88
C THR A 142 -9.36 7.47 4.82
N PHE A 143 -9.88 7.58 3.60
CA PHE A 143 -9.23 8.23 2.45
C PHE A 143 -9.88 9.58 2.22
N ILE A 144 -9.16 10.67 2.50
CA ILE A 144 -9.65 12.04 2.38
C ILE A 144 -9.13 12.65 1.08
N PHE A 145 -10.04 13.07 0.20
CA PHE A 145 -9.72 13.70 -1.08
C PHE A 145 -9.84 15.22 -0.96
N LYS A 146 -8.75 15.92 -1.22
CA LYS A 146 -8.64 17.38 -1.07
C LYS A 146 -8.35 18.05 -2.41
N LYS A 147 -8.86 19.25 -2.62
CA LYS A 147 -8.46 20.17 -3.70
C LYS A 147 -8.03 21.49 -3.09
N ASN A 148 -6.82 21.95 -3.42
CA ASN A 148 -6.24 23.19 -2.86
C ASN A 148 -6.26 23.22 -1.32
N GLY A 149 -5.95 22.10 -0.67
CA GLY A 149 -5.98 21.94 0.79
C GLY A 149 -7.37 21.84 1.43
N ILE A 150 -8.46 21.96 0.65
CA ILE A 150 -9.84 21.84 1.14
C ILE A 150 -10.33 20.43 0.89
N GLU A 151 -10.84 19.78 1.93
CA GLU A 151 -11.50 18.48 1.79
C GLU A 151 -12.76 18.59 0.93
N ILE A 152 -12.81 17.76 -0.13
CA ILE A 152 -13.95 17.64 -1.04
C ILE A 152 -14.87 16.51 -0.57
N ASN A 153 -14.30 15.36 -0.23
CA ASN A 153 -15.03 14.24 0.34
C ASN A 153 -14.05 13.18 0.89
N ARG A 154 -14.59 12.11 1.47
CA ARG A 154 -13.81 10.99 2.01
C ARG A 154 -14.51 9.65 1.85
N ILE A 155 -13.75 8.58 1.68
CA ILE A 155 -14.21 7.19 1.84
C ILE A 155 -13.84 6.76 3.25
N VAL A 156 -14.78 6.15 3.99
CA VAL A 156 -14.62 5.82 5.41
C VAL A 156 -14.90 4.33 5.64
N GLU A 157 -13.85 3.60 6.05
CA GLU A 157 -13.81 2.15 6.36
C GLU A 157 -14.14 1.22 5.20
N PHE A 158 -15.31 1.40 4.57
CA PHE A 158 -15.79 0.57 3.47
C PHE A 158 -16.25 1.44 2.28
N PRO A 159 -16.01 1.01 1.04
CA PRO A 159 -16.64 1.62 -0.12
C PRO A 159 -18.15 1.33 -0.12
N VAL A 160 -18.93 2.29 -0.64
CA VAL A 160 -20.38 2.18 -0.82
C VAL A 160 -20.72 1.25 -1.98
N GLU A 161 -20.00 1.35 -3.09
CA GLU A 161 -20.15 0.41 -4.22
C GLU A 161 -18.90 -0.44 -4.43
N THR A 162 -17.83 0.21 -4.88
CA THR A 162 -16.48 -0.35 -5.00
C THR A 162 -15.50 0.79 -4.80
N LEU A 163 -14.24 0.48 -4.51
CA LEU A 163 -13.25 1.51 -4.26
C LEU A 163 -13.07 2.43 -5.48
N GLU A 164 -12.93 1.89 -6.70
CA GLU A 164 -12.84 2.69 -7.93
C GLU A 164 -14.08 3.57 -8.16
N LYS A 165 -15.29 3.02 -8.00
CA LYS A 165 -16.52 3.78 -8.26
C LYS A 165 -16.70 4.93 -7.28
N ASP A 166 -16.40 4.69 -6.02
CA ASP A 166 -16.45 5.71 -4.97
C ASP A 166 -15.41 6.80 -5.22
N ILE A 167 -14.16 6.42 -5.53
CA ILE A 167 -13.12 7.36 -5.95
C ILE A 167 -13.61 8.17 -7.16
N TYR A 168 -14.14 7.51 -8.19
CA TYR A 168 -14.61 8.16 -9.41
C TYR A 168 -15.72 9.18 -9.14
N LYS A 169 -16.71 8.84 -8.30
CA LYS A 169 -17.76 9.79 -7.91
C LYS A 169 -17.18 11.04 -7.26
N ILE A 170 -16.24 10.87 -6.32
CA ILE A 170 -15.59 11.99 -5.63
C ILE A 170 -14.78 12.85 -6.61
N VAL A 171 -13.97 12.23 -7.48
CA VAL A 171 -13.07 12.99 -8.37
C VAL A 171 -13.77 13.62 -9.56
N SER A 172 -14.92 13.07 -9.97
CA SER A 172 -15.77 13.64 -11.01
C SER A 172 -16.77 14.68 -10.48
N GLY A 173 -16.82 14.89 -9.16
CA GLY A 173 -17.71 15.86 -8.52
C GLY A 173 -19.19 15.42 -8.51
N GLN A 174 -19.46 14.13 -8.59
CA GLN A 174 -20.79 13.59 -8.39
C GLN A 174 -21.16 13.63 -6.90
N ASP A 175 -22.46 13.63 -6.62
CA ASP A 175 -22.95 13.47 -5.25
C ASP A 175 -22.44 12.15 -4.66
N TYR A 176 -21.76 12.26 -3.53
CA TYR A 176 -21.20 11.14 -2.81
C TYR A 176 -21.40 11.32 -1.30
N LYS A 177 -21.86 10.24 -0.66
CA LYS A 177 -21.99 10.11 0.78
C LYS A 177 -21.32 8.81 1.19
N ASN A 178 -20.42 8.88 2.16
CA ASN A 178 -19.87 7.66 2.76
C ASN A 178 -20.96 6.94 3.59
N ILE A 179 -20.70 5.69 3.94
CA ILE A 179 -21.64 4.82 4.68
C ILE A 179 -22.06 5.35 6.06
N TYR A 180 -21.34 6.34 6.60
CA TYR A 180 -21.61 6.95 7.90
C TYR A 180 -22.24 8.35 7.80
N ALA A 181 -22.48 8.89 6.60
CA ALA A 181 -22.89 10.28 6.40
C ALA A 181 -24.31 10.64 6.91
N ASP A 182 -25.14 9.64 7.18
CA ASP A 182 -26.53 9.83 7.62
C ASP A 182 -26.73 9.52 9.13
N PHE A 183 -25.65 9.36 9.90
CA PHE A 183 -25.67 9.08 11.34
C PHE A 183 -25.20 10.27 12.19
#